data_AF-A0A851DPM9-F1
#
_entry.id   AF-A0A851DPM9-F1
#
_cell.length_a   1.000
_cell.length_b   1.000
_cell.length_c   1.000
_cell.angle_alpha   90.00
_cell.angle_beta   90.00
_cell.angle_gamma   90.00
#
_symmetry.space_group_name_H-M   'P 1'
#
loop_
_entity.id
_entity.type
_entity.pdbx_description
1 polymer ?
#
loop_
_entity_poly.entity_id
_entity_poly.type
_entity_poly.pdbx_seq_one_letter_code
_entity_poly.pdbx_strand_id
1 'polypeptide(L)'
;GHTPLHCAVLAHNTLLREQSCQTLTEEQQKDLQHQSKELESCIHLLVQTGASIYSRDVKSNKTVLHYTVQDGNISLLRYFLELNAFKSKDFVNNKAHGNTALHMAAALPRDKNQKEIIQLLLDHGADPSIRNLDNDQPIHMAPSG
;
A
#
# COMPACT_ATOMS: atom_id res chain seq x y z
N GLY A 1 -12.99 -5.14 11.01
CA GLY A 1 -13.69 -5.69 9.84
C GLY A 1 -13.21 -4.89 8.67
N HIS A 2 -12.85 -5.59 7.59
CA HIS A 2 -12.44 -4.94 6.36
C HIS A 2 -13.65 -4.27 5.69
N THR A 3 -13.42 -3.09 5.12
CA THR A 3 -14.39 -2.47 4.21
C THR A 3 -14.32 -3.18 2.85
N PRO A 4 -15.31 -3.01 1.96
CA PRO A 4 -15.23 -3.56 0.61
C PRO A 4 -13.94 -3.13 -0.12
N LEU A 5 -13.51 -1.89 0.08
CA LEU A 5 -12.26 -1.38 -0.49
C LEU A 5 -11.02 -2.09 0.08
N HIS A 6 -10.97 -2.37 1.38
CA HIS A 6 -9.88 -3.16 1.96
C HIS A 6 -9.82 -4.57 1.35
N CYS A 7 -10.97 -5.24 1.19
CA CYS A 7 -11.02 -6.56 0.57
C CYS A 7 -10.50 -6.54 -0.88
N ALA A 8 -10.90 -5.55 -1.67
CA ALA A 8 -10.46 -5.42 -3.06
C ALA A 8 -8.94 -5.17 -3.17
N VAL A 9 -8.39 -4.30 -2.32
CA VAL A 9 -6.93 -4.05 -2.27
C VAL A 9 -6.17 -5.30 -1.85
N LEU A 10 -6.64 -6.02 -0.83
CA LEU A 10 -6.01 -7.27 -0.38
C LEU A 10 -6.05 -8.37 -1.44
N ALA A 11 -7.15 -8.48 -2.19
CA ALA A 11 -7.28 -9.40 -3.31
C ALA A 11 -6.27 -9.05 -4.42
N HIS A 12 -6.18 -7.78 -4.80
CA HIS A 12 -5.22 -7.32 -5.81
C HIS A 12 -3.77 -7.57 -5.38
N ASN A 13 -3.44 -7.31 -4.11
CA ASN A 13 -2.11 -7.59 -3.57
C ASN A 13 -1.78 -9.08 -3.57
N THR A 14 -2.78 -9.94 -3.31
CA THR A 14 -2.60 -11.40 -3.34
C THR A 14 -2.24 -11.87 -4.74
N LEU A 15 -2.94 -11.37 -5.74
CA LEU A 15 -2.67 -11.68 -7.14
C LEU A 15 -1.27 -11.20 -7.59
N LEU A 16 -0.83 -10.03 -7.13
CA LEU A 16 0.52 -9.52 -7.41
C LEU A 16 1.63 -10.44 -6.85
N ARG A 17 1.41 -11.01 -5.65
CA ARG A 17 2.35 -11.97 -5.05
C ARG A 17 2.37 -13.28 -5.83
N GLU A 18 1.23 -13.76 -6.29
CA GLU A 18 1.13 -14.99 -7.10
C GLU A 18 1.90 -14.87 -8.42
N GLN A 19 1.82 -13.71 -9.09
CA GLN A 19 2.61 -13.40 -10.28
C GLN A 19 4.12 -13.43 -10.03
N SER A 20 4.55 -13.05 -8.82
CA SER A 20 5.97 -12.94 -8.47
C SER A 20 6.63 -14.30 -8.13
N CYS A 21 5.84 -15.31 -7.75
CA CYS A 21 6.35 -16.57 -7.23
C CYS A 21 6.35 -17.75 -8.22
N GLN A 22 5.70 -17.64 -9.39
CA GLN A 22 5.46 -18.79 -10.27
C GLN A 22 6.12 -18.64 -11.65
N THR A 23 6.65 -19.75 -12.19
CA THR A 23 6.92 -19.89 -13.63
C THR A 23 5.57 -20.14 -14.33
N LEU A 24 4.90 -19.05 -14.69
CA LEU A 24 3.55 -19.10 -15.27
C LEU A 24 3.60 -19.48 -16.75
N THR A 25 2.63 -20.26 -17.20
CA THR A 25 2.39 -20.40 -18.65
C THR A 25 1.84 -19.10 -19.21
N GLU A 26 1.95 -18.89 -20.53
CA GLU A 26 1.40 -17.68 -21.17
C GLU A 26 -0.11 -17.51 -20.93
N GLU A 27 -0.84 -18.62 -20.80
CA GLU A 27 -2.28 -18.63 -20.53
C GLU A 27 -2.58 -18.18 -19.09
N GLN A 28 -1.88 -18.76 -18.11
CA GLN A 28 -2.02 -18.34 -16.70
C GLN A 28 -1.62 -16.87 -16.51
N GLN A 29 -0.60 -16.40 -17.22
CA GLN A 29 -0.19 -14.99 -17.19
C GLN A 29 -1.28 -14.07 -17.73
N LYS A 30 -1.95 -14.45 -18.83
CA LYS A 30 -3.07 -13.68 -19.40
C LYS A 30 -4.26 -13.64 -18.45
N ASP A 31 -4.61 -14.76 -17.84
CA ASP A 31 -5.72 -14.85 -16.89
C ASP A 31 -5.47 -14.00 -15.64
N LEU A 32 -4.29 -14.09 -15.06
CA LEU A 32 -3.91 -13.25 -13.91
C LEU A 32 -3.89 -11.76 -14.28
N GLN A 33 -3.41 -11.41 -15.48
CA GLN A 33 -3.46 -10.03 -15.94
C GLN A 33 -4.89 -9.52 -16.11
N HIS A 34 -5.81 -10.35 -16.61
CA HIS A 34 -7.22 -10.01 -16.72
C HIS A 34 -7.83 -9.76 -15.34
N GLN A 35 -7.63 -10.70 -14.40
CA GLN A 35 -8.12 -10.58 -13.02
C GLN A 35 -7.55 -9.35 -12.30
N SER A 36 -6.27 -9.02 -12.52
CA SER A 36 -5.66 -7.79 -12.00
C SER A 36 -6.41 -6.56 -12.47
N LYS A 37 -6.70 -6.44 -13.77
CA LYS A 37 -7.43 -5.31 -14.36
C LYS A 37 -8.87 -5.21 -13.86
N GLU A 38 -9.54 -6.35 -13.68
CA GLU A 38 -10.89 -6.38 -13.11
C GLU A 38 -10.89 -5.89 -11.66
N LEU A 39 -9.89 -6.29 -10.86
CA LEU A 39 -9.73 -5.81 -9.49
C LEU A 39 -9.38 -4.31 -9.42
N GLU A 40 -8.51 -3.81 -10.30
CA GLU A 40 -8.25 -2.36 -10.43
C GLU A 40 -9.54 -1.60 -10.76
N SER A 41 -10.32 -2.11 -11.71
CA SER A 41 -11.61 -1.52 -12.10
C SER A 41 -12.61 -1.52 -10.93
N CYS A 42 -12.67 -2.62 -10.18
CA CYS A 42 -13.48 -2.71 -8.97
C CYS A 42 -13.04 -1.69 -7.91
N ILE A 43 -11.74 -1.52 -7.69
CA ILE A 43 -11.18 -0.53 -6.75
C ILE A 43 -11.56 0.89 -7.19
N HIS A 44 -11.43 1.21 -8.48
CA HIS A 44 -11.82 2.50 -9.03
C HIS A 44 -13.31 2.78 -8.82
N LEU A 45 -14.17 1.80 -9.15
CA LEU A 45 -15.61 1.93 -8.99
C LEU A 45 -16.01 2.11 -7.52
N LEU A 46 -15.39 1.37 -6.59
CA LEU A 46 -15.64 1.54 -5.16
C LEU A 46 -15.30 2.96 -4.70
N VAL A 47 -14.15 3.50 -5.10
CA VAL A 47 -13.79 4.88 -4.75
C VAL A 47 -14.75 5.89 -5.37
N GLN A 48 -15.11 5.74 -6.65
CA GLN A 48 -16.06 6.61 -7.35
C GLN A 48 -17.47 6.59 -6.74
N THR A 49 -17.89 5.45 -6.21
CA THR A 49 -19.17 5.28 -5.50
C THR A 49 -19.12 5.75 -4.04
N GLY A 50 -18.00 6.32 -3.59
CA GLY A 50 -17.86 6.98 -2.30
C GLY A 50 -17.17 6.14 -1.22
N ALA A 51 -16.54 5.02 -1.56
CA ALA A 51 -15.73 4.28 -0.59
C ALA A 51 -14.58 5.16 -0.08
N SER A 52 -14.51 5.32 1.24
CA SER A 52 -13.49 6.15 1.87
C SER A 52 -12.14 5.44 1.92
N ILE A 53 -11.14 6.02 1.25
CA ILE A 53 -9.73 5.59 1.33
C ILE A 53 -9.12 5.80 2.73
N TYR A 54 -9.75 6.63 3.56
CA TYR A 54 -9.30 6.97 4.92
C TYR A 54 -9.75 5.94 5.97
N SER A 55 -10.60 4.99 5.58
CA SER A 55 -11.11 3.95 6.47
C SER A 55 -9.98 3.12 7.05
N ARG A 56 -10.15 2.69 8.30
CA ARG A 56 -9.17 1.87 9.01
C ARG A 56 -9.77 0.49 9.28
N ASP A 57 -8.99 -0.57 9.04
CA ASP A 57 -9.35 -1.89 9.51
C ASP A 57 -9.41 -1.91 11.04
N VAL A 58 -10.52 -2.39 11.59
CA VAL A 58 -10.74 -2.48 13.04
C VAL A 58 -9.67 -3.32 13.76
N LYS A 59 -9.13 -4.37 13.12
CA LYS A 59 -8.16 -5.26 13.78
C LYS A 59 -6.75 -4.69 13.76
N SER A 60 -6.27 -4.34 12.57
CA SER A 60 -4.88 -3.92 12.35
C SER A 60 -4.66 -2.40 12.38
N ASN A 61 -5.74 -1.62 12.44
CA ASN A 61 -5.73 -0.17 12.36
C ASN A 61 -5.11 0.39 11.06
N LYS A 62 -4.93 -0.48 10.05
CA LYS A 62 -4.35 -0.18 8.74
C LYS A 62 -5.37 0.46 7.81
N THR A 63 -4.90 1.41 7.01
CA THR A 63 -5.63 1.95 5.86
C THR A 63 -5.22 1.19 4.59
N VAL A 64 -5.89 1.46 3.47
CA VAL A 64 -5.48 0.93 2.15
C VAL A 64 -4.03 1.25 1.82
N LEU A 65 -3.52 2.42 2.21
CA LEU A 65 -2.13 2.84 2.00
C LEU A 65 -1.12 1.93 2.70
N HIS A 66 -1.43 1.49 3.92
CA HIS A 66 -0.57 0.57 4.66
C HIS A 66 -0.51 -0.80 3.98
N TYR A 67 -1.64 -1.29 3.47
CA TYR A 67 -1.68 -2.57 2.74
C TYR A 67 -0.93 -2.49 1.42
N THR A 68 -1.08 -1.41 0.64
CA THR A 68 -0.33 -1.26 -0.62
C THR A 68 1.18 -1.21 -0.40
N VAL A 69 1.64 -0.54 0.66
CA VAL A 69 3.07 -0.51 1.01
C VAL A 69 3.55 -1.89 1.48
N GLN A 70 2.80 -2.57 2.34
CA GLN A 70 3.17 -3.88 2.87
C GLN A 70 3.47 -4.90 1.76
N ASP A 71 2.66 -4.90 0.71
CA ASP A 71 2.78 -5.83 -0.41
C ASP A 71 3.59 -5.27 -1.59
N GLY A 72 4.17 -4.08 -1.44
CA GLY A 72 4.98 -3.46 -2.48
C GLY A 72 4.21 -3.08 -3.76
N ASN A 73 2.90 -2.87 -3.66
CA ASN A 73 2.03 -2.57 -4.79
C ASN A 73 2.11 -1.08 -5.16
N ILE A 74 3.09 -0.77 -6.02
CA ILE A 74 3.37 0.60 -6.47
C ILE A 74 2.18 1.20 -7.24
N SER A 75 1.50 0.42 -8.09
CA SER A 75 0.39 0.91 -8.91
C SER A 75 -0.75 1.44 -8.04
N LEU A 76 -1.21 0.65 -7.06
CA LEU A 76 -2.26 1.10 -6.15
C LEU A 76 -1.77 2.18 -5.18
N LEU A 77 -0.50 2.12 -4.75
CA LEU A 77 0.09 3.17 -3.92
C LEU A 77 0.00 4.53 -4.63
N ARG A 78 0.44 4.60 -5.89
CA ARG A 78 0.42 5.82 -6.71
C ARG A 78 -1.01 6.34 -6.87
N TYR A 79 -1.95 5.45 -7.23
CA TYR A 79 -3.37 5.80 -7.34
C TYR A 79 -3.96 6.41 -6.05
N PHE A 80 -3.77 5.78 -4.88
CA PHE A 80 -4.32 6.30 -3.63
C PHE A 80 -3.64 7.60 -3.16
N LEU A 81 -2.34 7.77 -3.44
CA LEU A 81 -1.62 9.01 -3.15
C LEU A 81 -2.08 10.17 -4.04
N GLU A 82 -2.33 9.92 -5.33
CA GLU A 82 -2.87 10.90 -6.28
C GLU A 82 -4.28 11.35 -5.88
N LEU A 83 -5.16 10.42 -5.49
CA LEU A 83 -6.49 10.73 -4.96
C LEU A 83 -6.46 11.64 -3.70
N ASN A 84 -5.35 11.61 -2.96
CA ASN A 84 -5.14 12.37 -1.74
C ASN A 84 -4.27 13.62 -1.93
N ALA A 85 -3.69 13.86 -3.12
CA ALA A 85 -2.61 14.84 -3.34
C ALA A 85 -2.93 16.26 -2.83
N PHE A 86 -4.20 16.66 -2.78
CA PHE A 86 -4.63 18.00 -2.38
C PHE A 86 -5.49 18.05 -1.11
N LYS A 87 -5.58 16.94 -0.35
CA LYS A 87 -6.56 16.82 0.74
C LYS A 87 -5.93 16.99 2.13
N SER A 88 -5.19 15.99 2.60
CA SER A 88 -4.57 16.04 3.93
C SER A 88 -3.32 15.17 4.00
N LYS A 89 -2.30 15.67 4.72
CA LYS A 89 -1.10 14.91 5.08
C LYS A 89 -1.39 13.81 6.12
N ASP A 90 -2.51 13.89 6.83
CA ASP A 90 -2.88 12.93 7.88
C ASP A 90 -3.09 11.52 7.33
N PHE A 91 -3.46 11.41 6.06
CA PHE A 91 -3.64 10.11 5.41
C PHE A 91 -2.31 9.39 5.20
N VAL A 92 -1.31 10.10 4.67
CA VAL A 92 0.03 9.55 4.41
C VAL A 92 0.77 9.29 5.72
N ASN A 93 0.53 10.13 6.73
CA ASN A 93 1.15 10.05 8.05
C ASN A 93 0.31 9.30 9.09
N ASN A 94 -0.75 8.60 8.68
CA ASN A 94 -1.58 7.81 9.58
C ASN A 94 -0.75 6.67 10.20
N LYS A 95 -0.98 6.37 11.48
CA LYS A 95 -0.24 5.33 12.22
C LYS A 95 -1.06 4.07 12.42
N ALA A 96 -0.69 2.96 11.81
CA ALA A 96 -1.21 1.62 12.11
C ALA A 96 -0.28 0.92 13.13
N HIS A 97 -0.81 0.60 14.32
CA HIS A 97 -0.01 0.07 15.44
C HIS A 97 1.28 0.88 15.70
N GLY A 98 1.19 2.21 15.65
CA GLY A 98 2.35 3.09 15.81
C GLY A 98 3.13 3.38 14.53
N ASN A 99 3.11 2.50 13.55
CA ASN A 99 3.90 2.64 12.34
C ASN A 99 3.14 3.40 11.27
N THR A 100 3.80 4.37 10.63
CA THR A 100 3.29 4.99 9.40
C THR A 100 3.57 4.10 8.18
N ALA A 101 2.95 4.42 7.05
CA ALA A 101 3.30 3.81 5.77
C ALA A 101 4.81 3.90 5.48
N LEU A 102 5.47 5.01 5.85
CA LEU A 102 6.91 5.19 5.65
C LEU A 102 7.77 4.28 6.55
N HIS A 103 7.34 4.00 7.80
CA HIS A 103 8.00 2.98 8.64
C HIS A 103 7.95 1.60 7.98
N MET A 104 6.77 1.21 7.49
CA MET A 104 6.58 -0.07 6.82
C MET A 104 7.43 -0.17 5.55
N ALA A 105 7.50 0.91 4.76
CA ALA A 105 8.31 0.96 3.54
C ALA A 105 9.81 0.76 3.82
N ALA A 106 10.33 1.38 4.88
CA ALA A 106 11.73 1.23 5.29
C ALA A 106 12.07 -0.19 5.77
N ALA A 107 11.09 -0.92 6.33
CA ALA A 107 11.25 -2.31 6.76
C ALA A 107 11.11 -3.34 5.62
N LEU A 108 10.72 -2.93 4.40
CA LEU A 108 10.60 -3.84 3.27
C LEU A 108 11.96 -4.47 2.92
N PRO A 109 11.97 -5.69 2.32
CA PRO A 109 13.18 -6.23 1.72
C PRO A 109 13.79 -5.23 0.72
N ARG A 110 15.12 -5.21 0.57
CA ARG A 110 15.85 -4.35 -0.38
C ARG A 110 15.65 -4.79 -1.84
N ASP A 111 14.40 -4.99 -2.23
CA ASP A 111 13.99 -5.31 -3.59
C ASP A 111 13.84 -4.03 -4.42
N LYS A 112 13.61 -4.22 -5.73
CA LYS A 112 13.48 -3.13 -6.73
C LYS A 112 12.44 -2.05 -6.34
N ASN A 113 11.45 -2.39 -5.52
CA ASN A 113 10.31 -1.51 -5.24
C ASN A 113 10.48 -0.64 -3.99
N GLN A 114 11.36 -0.98 -3.04
CA GLN A 114 11.47 -0.25 -1.78
C GLN A 114 11.79 1.24 -2.00
N LYS A 115 12.82 1.52 -2.81
CA LYS A 115 13.26 2.89 -3.08
C LYS A 115 12.13 3.72 -3.71
N GLU A 116 11.40 3.14 -4.67
CA GLU A 116 10.29 3.83 -5.34
C GLU A 116 9.14 4.11 -4.38
N ILE A 117 8.78 3.16 -3.52
CA ILE A 117 7.73 3.35 -2.50
C ILE A 117 8.11 4.45 -1.52
N ILE A 118 9.35 4.46 -1.02
CA ILE A 118 9.84 5.50 -0.12
C ILE A 118 9.77 6.87 -0.80
N GLN A 119 10.24 6.96 -2.06
CA GLN A 119 10.20 8.22 -2.81
C GLN A 119 8.77 8.72 -2.99
N LEU A 120 7.85 7.85 -3.41
CA LEU A 120 6.43 8.20 -3.57
C LEU A 120 5.80 8.71 -2.28
N LEU A 121 6.07 8.06 -1.15
CA LEU A 121 5.54 8.50 0.13
C LEU A 121 6.09 9.88 0.51
N LEU A 122 7.39 10.11 0.35
CA LEU A 122 8.03 11.40 0.65
C LEU A 122 7.53 12.53 -0.26
N ASP A 123 7.39 12.27 -1.56
CA ASP A 123 6.87 13.23 -2.54
C ASP A 123 5.43 13.66 -2.22
N HIS A 124 4.66 12.77 -1.60
CA HIS A 124 3.30 13.03 -1.14
C HIS A 124 3.21 13.47 0.34
N GLY A 125 4.33 13.87 0.94
CA GLY A 125 4.36 14.53 2.24
C GLY A 125 4.39 13.59 3.45
N ALA A 126 4.88 12.36 3.29
CA ALA A 126 5.25 11.52 4.42
C ALA A 126 6.35 12.20 5.24
N ASP A 127 6.18 12.25 6.56
CA ASP A 127 7.12 12.87 7.49
C ASP A 127 8.09 11.80 8.03
N PRO A 128 9.38 11.88 7.67
CA PRO A 128 10.40 10.93 8.13
C PRO A 128 10.81 11.14 9.61
N SER A 129 10.31 12.17 10.28
CA SER A 129 10.61 12.44 11.69
C SER A 129 9.60 11.80 12.66
N ILE A 130 8.45 11.31 12.17
CA ILE A 130 7.42 10.68 13.00
C ILE A 130 8.02 9.46 13.69
N ARG A 131 7.78 9.36 15.00
CA ARG A 131 8.17 8.21 15.80
C ARG A 131 7.03 7.22 15.98
N ASN A 132 7.34 5.93 15.86
CA ASN A 132 6.42 4.84 16.17
C ASN A 132 6.31 4.60 17.69
N LEU A 133 5.65 3.51 18.10
CA LEU A 133 5.48 3.16 19.52
C LEU A 133 6.78 2.77 20.21
N ASP A 134 7.77 2.29 19.46
CA ASP A 134 9.10 1.94 19.94
C ASP A 134 10.04 3.15 19.95
N ASN A 135 9.50 4.35 19.72
CA ASN A 135 10.23 5.62 19.60
C ASN A 135 11.20 5.65 18.40
N ASP A 136 10.99 4.78 17.41
CA ASP A 136 11.80 4.72 16.20
C ASP A 136 11.27 5.60 15.09
N GLN A 137 12.18 6.19 14.32
CA GLN A 137 11.87 6.85 13.05
C GLN A 137 11.89 5.82 11.92
N PRO A 138 11.29 6.09 10.75
CA PRO A 138 11.32 5.17 9.61
C PRO A 138 12.73 4.70 9.24
N ILE A 139 13.74 5.57 9.32
CA ILE A 139 15.14 5.21 9.02
C ILE A 139 15.69 4.10 9.94
N HIS A 140 15.22 4.01 11.18
CA HIS A 140 15.65 2.95 12.11
C HIS A 140 15.06 1.57 11.75
N MET A 141 14.02 1.54 10.91
CA MET A 141 13.41 0.28 10.43
C MET A 141 14.18 -0.33 9.26
N ALA A 142 15.10 0.42 8.66
CA ALA A 142 15.93 -0.11 7.58
C ALA A 142 16.85 -1.21 8.13
N PRO A 143 16.99 -2.35 7.43
CA PRO A 143 17.92 -3.38 7.86
C PRO A 143 19.35 -2.82 7.91
N SER A 144 20.15 -3.34 8.84
CA SER A 144 21.60 -3.12 8.82
C SER A 144 22.15 -3.55 7.45
N GLY A 145 23.07 -2.76 6.89
CA GLY A 145 23.73 -3.05 5.61
C GLY A 145 24.43 -4.40 5.58
#